data_AF-A0A2S8I327-F1
#
_entry.id   AF-A0A2S8I327-F1
#
_cell.length_a   1.000
_cell.length_b   1.000
_cell.length_c   1.000
_cell.angle_alpha   90.00
_cell.angle_beta   90.00
_cell.angle_gamma   90.00
#
_symmetry.space_group_name_H-M   'P 1'
#
loop_
_entity.id
_entity.type
_entity.pdbx_description
1 polymer ?
#
loop_
_entity_poly.entity_id
_entity_poly.type
_entity_poly.pdbx_seq_one_letter_code
_entity_poly.pdbx_strand_id
1 'polypeptide(L)'
;MATYLELKAQAEALAQQAEEARLVELDSIITAIREQIAEYGITPDQLFGRRRAAAPSERAPIAPKYRDPKSGATWSGRGKAPQWIAGAKNRDRFLIKDAE
;
A
#
# COMPACT_ATOMS: atom_id res chain seq x y z
N MET A 1 46.82 5.94 28.53
CA MET A 1 45.97 5.48 27.41
C MET A 1 44.54 5.77 27.80
N ALA A 2 43.72 6.27 26.88
CA ALA A 2 42.30 6.47 27.16
C ALA A 2 41.66 5.12 27.53
N THR A 3 40.77 5.15 28.51
CA THR A 3 40.03 3.96 28.93
C THR A 3 38.96 3.61 27.89
N TYR A 4 38.51 2.37 27.89
CA TYR A 4 37.44 1.92 27.00
C TYR A 4 36.16 2.79 27.13
N LEU A 5 35.81 3.20 28.36
CA LEU A 5 34.63 4.03 28.61
C LEU A 5 34.77 5.44 28.04
N GLU A 6 35.96 6.06 28.15
CA GLU A 6 36.23 7.38 27.58
C GLU A 6 36.18 7.36 26.05
N LEU A 7 36.79 6.34 25.42
CA LEU A 7 36.75 6.16 23.97
C LEU A 7 35.31 5.95 23.47
N LYS A 8 34.50 5.20 24.23
CA LYS A 8 33.08 5.00 23.91
C LYS A 8 32.28 6.30 23.99
N ALA A 9 32.43 7.07 25.07
CA ALA A 9 31.74 8.35 25.23
C ALA A 9 32.13 9.35 24.13
N GLN A 10 33.41 9.38 23.74
CA GLN A 10 33.88 10.22 22.65
C GLN A 10 33.30 9.81 21.29
N ALA A 11 33.16 8.51 21.01
CA ALA A 11 32.52 8.02 19.80
C ALA A 11 31.03 8.39 19.75
N GLU A 12 30.31 8.27 20.88
CA GLU A 12 28.90 8.66 20.96
C GLU A 12 28.71 10.17 20.73
N ALA A 13 29.58 11.00 21.31
CA ALA A 13 29.56 12.44 21.08
C ALA A 13 29.83 12.81 19.61
N LEU A 14 30.81 12.18 18.98
CA LEU A 14 31.09 12.38 17.55
C LEU A 14 29.93 11.90 16.66
N ALA A 15 29.27 10.81 17.02
CA ALA A 15 28.09 10.33 16.30
C ALA A 15 26.92 11.31 16.39
N GLN A 16 26.68 11.90 17.57
CA GLN A 16 25.65 12.94 17.74
C GLN A 16 25.96 14.18 16.89
N GLN A 17 27.21 14.66 16.92
CA GLN A 17 27.64 15.79 16.10
C GLN A 17 27.50 15.51 14.59
N ALA A 18 27.80 14.28 14.16
CA ALA A 18 27.65 13.89 12.77
C ALA A 18 26.18 13.91 12.31
N GLU A 19 25.25 13.42 13.14
CA GLU A 19 23.82 13.46 12.82
C GLU A 19 23.27 14.90 12.84
N GLU A 20 23.69 15.74 13.79
CA GLU A 20 23.32 17.16 13.81
C GLU A 20 23.79 17.88 12.53
N ALA A 21 25.05 17.70 12.15
CA ALA A 21 25.61 18.25 10.93
C ALA A 21 24.84 17.76 9.69
N ARG A 22 24.54 16.46 9.62
CA ARG A 22 23.77 15.86 8.53
C ARG A 22 22.38 16.47 8.40
N LEU A 23 21.67 16.72 9.51
CA LEU A 23 20.33 17.32 9.45
C LEU A 23 20.37 18.76 8.93
N VAL A 24 21.38 19.53 9.36
CA VAL A 24 21.58 20.91 8.87
C VAL A 24 21.91 20.92 7.38
N GLU A 25 22.84 20.07 6.95
CA GLU A 25 23.19 19.95 5.52
C GLU A 25 22.00 19.49 4.68
N LEU A 26 21.22 18.54 5.18
CA LEU A 26 20.05 18.00 4.48
C LEU A 26 18.98 19.08 4.28
N ASP A 27 18.69 19.91 5.29
CA ASP A 27 17.74 21.01 5.14
C ASP A 27 18.20 22.06 4.12
N SER A 28 19.50 22.40 4.14
CA SER A 28 20.09 23.29 3.15
C SER A 28 20.01 22.71 1.73
N ILE A 29 20.27 21.41 1.57
CA ILE A 29 20.19 20.72 0.28
C ILE A 29 18.73 20.67 -0.21
N ILE A 30 17.77 20.35 0.67
CA ILE A 30 16.35 20.35 0.32
C ILE A 30 15.91 21.73 -0.17
N THR A 31 16.34 22.78 0.51
CA THR A 31 16.00 24.16 0.12
C THR A 31 16.56 24.49 -1.26
N ALA A 32 17.84 24.20 -1.52
CA ALA A 32 18.45 24.41 -2.83
C ALA A 32 17.75 23.61 -3.95
N ILE A 33 17.39 22.34 -3.69
CA ILE A 33 16.66 21.52 -4.66
C ILE A 33 15.27 22.11 -4.94
N ARG A 34 14.56 22.61 -3.92
CA ARG A 34 13.24 23.24 -4.10
C ARG A 34 13.33 24.49 -4.96
N GLU A 35 14.35 25.32 -4.75
CA GLU A 35 14.60 26.51 -5.58
C GLU A 35 14.90 26.12 -7.02
N GLN A 36 15.76 25.12 -7.25
CA GLN A 36 16.03 24.61 -8.61
C GLN A 36 14.79 24.02 -9.27
N ILE A 37 13.95 23.30 -8.52
CA ILE A 37 12.67 22.78 -9.03
C ILE A 37 11.76 23.93 -9.48
N ALA A 38 11.68 25.01 -8.70
CA ALA A 38 10.86 26.17 -9.01
C ALA A 38 11.40 26.96 -10.22
N GLU A 39 12.71 27.22 -10.26
CA GLU A 39 13.37 28.01 -11.31
C GLU A 39 13.26 27.35 -12.69
N TYR A 40 13.53 26.05 -12.77
CA TYR A 40 13.54 25.32 -14.03
C TYR A 40 12.22 24.62 -14.35
N GLY A 41 11.19 24.76 -13.49
CA GLY A 41 9.91 24.09 -13.64
C GLY A 41 10.02 22.56 -13.67
N ILE A 42 10.94 21.99 -12.88
CA ILE A 42 11.20 20.55 -12.87
C ILE A 42 10.00 19.82 -12.29
N THR A 43 9.45 18.88 -13.03
CA THR A 43 8.31 18.10 -12.57
C THR A 43 8.76 16.85 -11.81
N PRO A 44 7.97 16.34 -10.84
CA PRO A 44 8.30 15.10 -10.13
C PRO A 44 8.52 13.90 -11.08
N ASP A 45 7.81 13.86 -12.20
CA ASP A 45 7.96 12.80 -13.20
C ASP A 45 9.37 12.78 -13.85
N GLN A 46 10.04 13.93 -13.94
CA GLN A 46 11.41 14.02 -14.46
C GLN A 46 12.47 13.56 -13.46
N LEU A 47 12.20 13.70 -12.15
CA LEU A 47 13.12 13.29 -11.08
C LEU A 47 12.96 11.82 -10.68
N PHE A 48 11.71 11.36 -10.58
CA PHE A 48 11.39 10.05 -10.01
C PHE A 48 10.89 9.05 -11.05
N GLY A 49 10.74 9.48 -12.31
CA GLY A 49 10.11 8.71 -13.37
C GLY A 49 8.60 8.60 -13.21
N ARG A 50 7.91 8.34 -14.31
CA ARG A 50 6.46 8.13 -14.31
C ARG A 50 6.15 6.78 -13.66
N ARG A 51 5.69 6.78 -12.40
CA ARG A 51 5.11 5.56 -11.80
C ARG A 51 3.84 5.22 -12.57
N ARG A 52 3.89 4.20 -13.42
CA ARG A 52 2.66 3.58 -13.94
C ARG A 52 1.92 3.04 -12.72
N ALA A 53 0.83 3.69 -12.32
CA ALA A 53 -0.14 3.06 -11.44
C ALA A 53 -0.49 1.71 -12.08
N ALA A 54 -0.24 0.61 -11.36
CA ALA A 54 -0.71 -0.68 -11.81
C ALA A 54 -2.22 -0.56 -11.97
N ALA A 55 -2.72 -0.71 -13.20
CA ALA A 55 -4.15 -0.66 -13.46
C ALA A 55 -4.81 -1.67 -12.51
N PRO A 56 -5.89 -1.28 -11.80
CA PRO A 56 -6.65 -2.25 -11.02
C PRO A 56 -7.05 -3.35 -12.00
N SER A 57 -6.65 -4.60 -11.72
CA SER A 57 -7.10 -5.72 -12.54
C SER A 57 -8.61 -5.81 -12.38
N GLU A 58 -9.37 -5.33 -13.37
CA GLU A 58 -10.80 -5.58 -13.48
C GLU A 58 -10.97 -7.09 -13.72
N ARG A 59 -11.03 -7.85 -12.64
CA ARG A 59 -11.42 -9.25 -12.71
C ARG A 59 -12.89 -9.26 -13.10
N ALA A 60 -13.19 -9.78 -14.29
CA ALA A 60 -14.54 -9.90 -14.81
C ALA A 60 -15.48 -10.53 -13.75
N PRO A 61 -16.69 -9.98 -13.55
CA PRO A 61 -17.64 -10.51 -12.58
C PRO A 61 -17.98 -11.95 -12.94
N ILE A 62 -17.74 -12.85 -11.99
CA ILE A 62 -18.05 -14.28 -12.16
C ILE A 62 -19.56 -14.45 -12.07
N ALA A 63 -20.13 -15.21 -13.00
CA ALA A 63 -21.55 -15.52 -13.02
C ALA A 63 -22.03 -16.07 -11.65
N PRO A 64 -23.18 -15.60 -11.14
CA PRO A 64 -23.73 -16.10 -9.90
C PRO A 64 -24.15 -17.57 -10.03
N LYS A 65 -23.79 -18.40 -9.04
CA LYS A 65 -24.14 -19.83 -9.00
C LYS A 65 -25.38 -20.10 -8.14
N TYR A 66 -25.62 -19.26 -7.14
CA TYR A 66 -26.72 -19.39 -6.19
C TYR A 66 -27.55 -18.11 -6.12
N ARG A 67 -28.86 -18.22 -5.90
CA ARG A 67 -29.80 -17.12 -5.71
C ARG A 67 -30.73 -17.37 -4.52
N ASP A 68 -30.90 -16.36 -3.69
CA ASP A 68 -31.86 -16.39 -2.59
C ASP A 68 -33.30 -16.29 -3.14
N PRO A 69 -34.20 -17.26 -2.88
CA PRO A 69 -35.59 -17.18 -3.30
C PRO A 69 -36.38 -16.04 -2.61
N LYS A 70 -35.90 -15.52 -1.47
CA LYS A 70 -36.61 -14.47 -0.72
C LYS A 70 -36.17 -13.06 -1.09
N SER A 71 -34.87 -12.79 -1.11
CA SER A 71 -34.34 -11.45 -1.41
C SER A 71 -33.88 -11.27 -2.86
N GLY A 72 -33.76 -12.36 -3.62
CA GLY A 72 -33.19 -12.33 -4.96
C GLY A 72 -31.67 -12.12 -5.01
N ALA A 73 -30.99 -12.02 -3.86
CA ALA A 73 -29.55 -11.84 -3.77
C ALA A 73 -28.81 -13.04 -4.39
N THR A 74 -27.72 -12.78 -5.11
CA THR A 74 -26.97 -13.81 -5.82
C THR A 74 -25.56 -13.99 -5.28
N TRP A 75 -25.02 -15.20 -5.35
CA TRP A 75 -23.66 -15.52 -4.92
C TRP A 75 -22.97 -16.46 -5.92
N SER A 76 -21.76 -16.11 -6.34
CA SER A 76 -20.95 -16.88 -7.30
C SER A 76 -20.36 -18.17 -6.71
N GLY A 77 -20.53 -18.42 -5.41
CA GLY A 77 -19.92 -19.56 -4.71
C GLY A 77 -18.45 -19.37 -4.36
N ARG A 78 -17.84 -18.24 -4.74
CA ARG A 78 -16.48 -17.84 -4.31
C ARG A 78 -16.54 -16.81 -3.19
N GLY A 79 -15.60 -16.88 -2.25
CA GLY A 79 -15.49 -15.97 -1.11
C GLY A 79 -16.42 -16.32 0.06
N LYS A 80 -16.64 -15.35 0.97
CA LYS A 80 -17.49 -15.54 2.15
C LYS A 80 -18.95 -15.76 1.74
N ALA A 81 -19.53 -16.86 2.21
CA ALA A 81 -20.94 -17.17 1.95
C ALA A 81 -21.85 -16.13 2.63
N PRO A 82 -22.84 -15.57 1.91
CA PRO A 82 -23.87 -14.70 2.49
C PRO A 82 -24.72 -15.41 3.54
N GLN A 83 -25.30 -14.65 4.47
CA GLN A 83 -26.06 -15.18 5.61
C GLN A 83 -27.21 -16.12 5.20
N TRP A 84 -27.85 -15.87 4.06
CA TRP A 84 -28.99 -16.65 3.58
C TRP A 84 -28.63 -18.07 3.08
N ILE A 85 -27.37 -18.31 2.68
CA ILE A 85 -26.89 -19.64 2.24
C ILE A 85 -25.86 -20.26 3.19
N ALA A 86 -25.21 -19.46 4.04
CA ALA A 86 -24.16 -19.92 4.94
C ALA A 86 -24.62 -21.06 5.86
N GLY A 87 -25.84 -20.97 6.41
CA GLY A 87 -26.44 -21.95 7.33
C GLY A 87 -27.31 -23.02 6.68
N ALA A 88 -27.40 -23.07 5.35
CA ALA A 88 -28.24 -24.04 4.67
C ALA A 88 -27.62 -25.44 4.67
N LYS A 89 -28.36 -26.44 5.17
CA LYS A 89 -27.94 -27.86 5.18
C LYS A 89 -27.73 -28.42 3.77
N ASN A 90 -28.52 -27.96 2.80
CA ASN A 90 -28.35 -28.24 1.37
C ASN A 90 -28.38 -26.93 0.59
N ARG A 91 -27.24 -26.56 -0.01
CA ARG A 91 -27.08 -25.34 -0.80
C ARG A 91 -27.68 -25.44 -2.21
N ASP A 92 -27.94 -26.65 -2.68
CA ASP A 92 -28.53 -26.92 -4.00
C ASP A 92 -29.95 -26.37 -4.14
N ARG A 93 -30.63 -26.10 -3.02
CA ARG A 93 -31.94 -25.44 -3.00
C ARG A 93 -31.90 -24.00 -3.52
N PHE A 94 -30.71 -23.40 -3.54
CA PHE A 94 -30.48 -22.04 -4.00
C PHE A 94 -29.76 -22.01 -5.34
N LEU A 95 -29.50 -23.16 -5.97
CA LEU A 95 -28.78 -23.22 -7.24
C LEU A 95 -29.63 -22.60 -8.34
N ILE A 96 -29.03 -21.70 -9.12
CA ILE A 96 -29.67 -21.16 -10.34
C ILE A 96 -29.59 -22.27 -11.39
N LYS A 97 -30.74 -22.73 -11.91
CA LYS A 97 -30.80 -23.83 -12.88
C LYS A 97 -30.53 -23.42 -14.34
N ASP A 98 -30.38 -22.14 -14.60
CA ASP A 98 -30.11 -21.57 -15.92
C ASP A 98 -28.70 -20.95 -15.95
N ALA A 99 -27.67 -21.79 -15.90
CA ALA A 99 -26.30 -21.40 -16.24
C ALA A 99 -25.96 -22.07 -17.57
N GLU A 100 -26.39 -21.45 -18.66
CA GLU A 100 -25.82 -21.64 -20.00
C GLU A 100 -24.79 -20.54 -20.26
#